data_AF-A0A1H1LQ42-F1
#
_entry.id   AF-A0A1H1LQ42-F1
#
_cell.length_a   1.000
_cell.length_b   1.000
_cell.length_c   1.000
_cell.angle_alpha   90.00
_cell.angle_beta   90.00
_cell.angle_gamma   90.00
#
_symmetry.space_group_name_H-M   'P 1'
#
loop_
_entity.id
_entity.type
_entity.pdbx_description
1 polymer ?
#
loop_
_entity_poly.entity_id
_entity_poly.type
_entity_poly.pdbx_seq_one_letter_code
_entity_poly.pdbx_strand_id
1 'polypeptide(L)'
;MLAQQAYILNTEEDYQQIDTVKDWIQNIHESGTFFHLSLKTLELMRRFSTLYTQVFDKDDIHPSTLNQLIITSRGLEVELIREN
;
A
#
# COMPACT_ATOMS: atom_id res chain seq x y z
N MET A 1 -28.90 8.69 -6.67
CA MET A 1 -27.99 7.73 -6.01
C MET A 1 -26.82 7.40 -6.93
N LEU A 2 -25.96 8.37 -7.26
CA LEU A 2 -24.78 8.20 -8.13
C LEU A 2 -23.45 8.15 -7.32
N ALA A 3 -23.41 8.80 -6.17
CA ALA A 3 -22.19 8.89 -5.34
C ALA A 3 -21.77 7.54 -4.73
N GLN A 4 -22.72 6.66 -4.42
CA GLN A 4 -22.43 5.39 -3.76
C GLN A 4 -21.78 4.38 -4.71
N GLN A 5 -22.16 4.35 -5.99
CA GLN A 5 -21.53 3.49 -7.00
C GLN A 5 -20.08 3.92 -7.31
N ALA A 6 -19.83 5.24 -7.40
CA ALA A 6 -18.47 5.76 -7.58
C ALA A 6 -17.57 5.46 -6.37
N TYR A 7 -18.12 5.49 -5.15
CA TYR A 7 -17.39 5.12 -3.94
C TYR A 7 -17.03 3.62 -3.92
N ILE A 8 -17.97 2.74 -4.28
CA ILE A 8 -17.74 1.29 -4.33
C ILE A 8 -16.67 0.93 -5.38
N LEU A 9 -16.70 1.55 -6.57
CA LEU A 9 -15.71 1.31 -7.62
C LEU A 9 -14.28 1.70 -7.18
N ASN A 10 -14.12 2.85 -6.54
CA ASN A 10 -12.81 3.26 -6.00
C ASN A 10 -12.30 2.26 -4.96
N THR A 11 -13.19 1.61 -4.21
CA THR A 11 -12.77 0.74 -3.10
C THR A 11 -12.14 -0.56 -3.62
N GLU A 12 -12.68 -1.18 -4.68
CA GLU A 12 -12.09 -2.40 -5.27
C GLU A 12 -10.73 -2.12 -5.92
N GLU A 13 -10.64 -1.05 -6.71
CA GLU A 13 -9.36 -0.63 -7.32
C GLU A 13 -8.31 -0.30 -6.24
N ASP A 14 -8.72 0.37 -5.16
CA ASP A 14 -7.84 0.69 -4.03
C ASP A 14 -7.35 -0.58 -3.30
N TYR A 15 -8.20 -1.59 -3.12
CA TYR A 15 -7.77 -2.87 -2.55
C TYR A 15 -6.81 -3.62 -3.48
N GLN A 16 -7.10 -3.65 -4.78
CA GLN A 16 -6.21 -4.26 -5.77
C GLN A 16 -4.83 -3.58 -5.80
N GLN A 17 -4.81 -2.26 -5.66
CA GLN A 17 -3.56 -1.49 -5.55
C GLN A 17 -2.77 -1.88 -4.31
N ILE A 18 -3.43 -2.00 -3.16
CA ILE A 18 -2.81 -2.43 -1.91
C ILE A 18 -2.20 -3.82 -2.05
N ASP A 19 -2.92 -4.78 -2.63
CA ASP A 19 -2.41 -6.13 -2.84
C ASP A 19 -1.21 -6.16 -3.80
N THR A 20 -1.26 -5.38 -4.88
CA THR A 20 -0.14 -5.27 -5.82
C THR A 20 1.13 -4.77 -5.12
N VAL A 21 1.00 -3.73 -4.30
CA VAL A 21 2.15 -3.16 -3.56
C VAL A 21 2.67 -4.14 -2.51
N LYS A 22 1.79 -4.88 -1.84
CA LYS A 22 2.19 -5.95 -0.91
C LYS A 22 3.04 -7.01 -1.62
N ASP A 23 2.60 -7.48 -2.79
CA ASP A 23 3.33 -8.48 -3.56
C ASP A 23 4.71 -7.95 -4.01
N TRP A 24 4.80 -6.68 -4.40
CA TRP A 24 6.08 -6.06 -4.73
C TRP A 24 7.03 -6.02 -3.53
N ILE A 25 6.54 -5.63 -2.35
CA ILE A 25 7.35 -5.63 -1.12
C ILE A 25 7.85 -7.03 -0.81
N GLN A 26 6.99 -8.04 -0.94
CA GLN A 26 7.37 -9.43 -0.70
C GLN A 26 8.45 -9.88 -1.69
N ASN A 27 8.29 -9.58 -2.99
CA ASN A 27 9.30 -9.88 -4.00
C ASN A 27 10.64 -9.17 -3.72
N ILE A 28 10.63 -7.92 -3.27
CA ILE A 28 11.83 -7.16 -2.89
C ILE A 28 12.53 -7.82 -1.70
N HIS A 29 11.76 -8.28 -0.72
CA HIS A 29 12.29 -8.97 0.45
C HIS A 29 12.92 -10.32 0.08
N GLU A 30 12.25 -11.11 -0.76
CA GLU A 30 12.71 -12.43 -1.22
C GLU A 30 13.93 -12.33 -2.16
N SER A 31 13.98 -11.31 -3.03
CA SER A 31 15.09 -11.09 -3.95
C SER A 31 16.29 -10.38 -3.34
N GLY A 32 16.15 -9.81 -2.14
CA GLY A 32 17.20 -9.04 -1.47
C GLY A 32 17.54 -7.71 -2.14
N THR A 33 16.67 -7.20 -3.02
CA THR A 33 16.91 -5.95 -3.78
C THR A 33 16.76 -4.69 -2.94
N PHE A 34 16.24 -4.80 -1.71
CA PHE A 34 16.00 -3.67 -0.80
C PHE A 34 17.24 -2.80 -0.53
N PHE A 35 18.46 -3.33 -0.65
CA PHE A 35 19.70 -2.55 -0.47
C PHE A 35 19.90 -1.45 -1.53
N HIS A 36 19.19 -1.52 -2.66
CA HIS A 36 19.29 -0.54 -3.74
C HIS A 36 18.22 0.56 -3.63
N LEU A 37 17.27 0.43 -2.71
CA LEU A 37 16.18 1.38 -2.53
C LEU A 37 16.62 2.57 -1.67
N SER A 38 16.02 3.73 -1.90
CA SER A 38 16.30 4.89 -1.08
C SER A 38 15.73 4.72 0.33
N LEU A 39 16.30 5.46 1.29
CA LEU A 39 15.77 5.51 2.66
C LEU A 39 14.29 5.92 2.71
N LYS A 40 13.87 6.78 1.76
CA LYS A 40 12.48 7.22 1.64
C LYS A 40 11.58 6.04 1.28
N THR A 41 11.95 5.25 0.28
CA THR A 41 11.21 4.06 -0.14
C THR A 41 11.16 3.02 0.97
N LEU A 42 12.28 2.77 1.66
CA LEU A 42 12.33 1.86 2.79
C LEU A 42 11.39 2.29 3.94
N GLU A 43 11.34 3.58 4.25
CA GLU A 43 10.42 4.11 5.27
C GLU A 43 8.95 4.02 4.81
N LEU A 44 8.66 4.22 3.52
CA LEU A 44 7.33 4.01 2.95
C LEU A 44 6.91 2.53 3.03
N MET A 45 7.81 1.59 2.69
CA MET A 45 7.56 0.15 2.84
C MET A 45 7.26 -0.23 4.29
N ARG A 46 8.01 0.32 5.24
CA ARG A 46 7.78 0.10 6.68
C ARG A 46 6.41 0.64 7.12
N ARG A 47 6.05 1.86 6.69
CA ARG A 47 4.75 2.48 6.99
C ARG A 47 3.60 1.68 6.39
N PHE A 48 3.74 1.29 5.13
CA PHE A 48 2.78 0.43 4.44
C PHE A 48 2.54 -0.86 5.24
N SER A 49 3.62 -1.57 5.60
CA SER A 49 3.53 -2.83 6.35
C SER A 49 2.82 -2.65 7.70
N THR A 50 3.11 -1.54 8.39
CA THR A 50 2.46 -1.21 9.67
C THR A 50 0.96 -0.98 9.51
N LEU A 51 0.56 -0.20 8.50
CA LEU A 51 -0.84 0.11 8.22
C LEU A 51 -1.59 -1.12 7.69
N TYR A 52 -0.96 -1.92 6.84
CA TYR A 52 -1.54 -3.16 6.31
C TYR A 52 -1.89 -4.12 7.45
N THR A 53 -0.96 -4.38 8.36
CA THR A 53 -1.23 -5.22 9.54
C THR A 53 -2.30 -4.63 10.45
N GLN A 54 -2.38 -3.31 10.60
CA GLN A 54 -3.46 -2.69 11.38
C GLN A 54 -4.83 -2.92 10.74
N VAL A 55 -4.94 -2.73 9.43
CA VAL A 55 -6.22 -2.84 8.71
C VAL A 55 -6.65 -4.30 8.55
N PHE A 56 -5.76 -5.20 8.14
CA PHE A 56 -6.13 -6.56 7.73
C PHE A 56 -5.86 -7.64 8.79
N ASP A 57 -4.83 -7.49 9.64
CA ASP A 57 -4.50 -8.54 10.64
C ASP A 57 -5.15 -8.25 12.00
N LYS A 58 -5.36 -6.97 12.33
CA LYS A 58 -5.93 -6.53 13.62
C LYS A 58 -7.41 -6.14 13.53
N ASP A 59 -8.02 -6.22 12.35
CA ASP A 59 -9.39 -5.78 12.06
C ASP A 59 -9.68 -4.34 12.51
N ASP A 60 -8.66 -3.48 12.58
CA ASP A 60 -8.80 -2.07 12.95
C ASP A 60 -9.16 -1.22 11.71
N ILE A 61 -10.30 -1.54 11.11
CA ILE A 61 -10.81 -0.89 9.89
C ILE A 61 -11.47 0.44 10.25
N HIS A 62 -10.68 1.36 10.80
CA HIS A 62 -11.07 2.75 10.86
C HIS A 62 -10.90 3.41 9.49
N PRO A 63 -11.90 4.19 8.99
CA PRO A 63 -11.81 4.86 7.69
C PRO A 63 -10.56 5.71 7.51
N SER A 64 -10.04 6.30 8.60
CA SER A 64 -8.79 7.04 8.58
C SER A 64 -7.57 6.17 8.31
N THR A 65 -7.50 4.98 8.92
CA THR A 65 -6.40 4.03 8.77
C THR A 65 -6.41 3.42 7.37
N LEU A 66 -7.58 3.06 6.87
CA LEU A 66 -7.75 2.61 5.48
C LEU A 66 -7.32 3.70 4.48
N ASN A 67 -7.77 4.94 4.67
CA ASN A 67 -7.36 6.04 3.79
C ASN A 67 -5.85 6.31 3.84
N GLN A 68 -5.23 6.21 5.02
CA GLN A 68 -3.78 6.29 5.14
C GLN A 68 -3.07 5.16 4.40
N LEU A 69 -3.60 3.93 4.47
CA LEU A 69 -3.06 2.80 3.73
C LEU A 69 -3.16 3.00 2.22
N ILE A 70 -4.30 3.47 1.71
CA ILE A 70 -4.51 3.78 0.29
C ILE A 70 -3.51 4.83 -0.20
N ILE A 71 -3.40 5.96 0.52
CA ILE A 71 -2.46 7.03 0.17
C ILE A 71 -1.02 6.53 0.21
N THR A 72 -0.66 5.75 1.23
CA THR A 72 0.69 5.18 1.38
C THR A 72 1.00 4.19 0.27
N SER A 73 0.03 3.35 -0.11
CA SER A 73 0.15 2.38 -1.21
C SER A 73 0.46 3.07 -2.53
N ARG A 74 -0.34 4.08 -2.91
CA ARG A 74 -0.13 4.87 -4.13
C ARG A 74 1.22 5.60 -4.12
N GLY A 75 1.60 6.17 -2.97
CA GLY A 75 2.89 6.83 -2.82
C GLY A 75 4.06 5.86 -2.98
N LEU A 76 3.95 4.67 -2.40
CA LEU A 76 5.00 3.65 -2.47
C LEU A 76 5.13 3.06 -3.87
N GLU A 77 4.02 2.80 -4.56
CA GLU A 77 4.03 2.36 -5.96
C GLU A 77 4.85 3.32 -6.85
N VAL A 78 4.60 4.62 -6.74
CA VAL A 78 5.31 5.65 -7.53
C VAL A 78 6.81 5.62 -7.25
N GLU A 79 7.23 5.46 -5.98
CA GLU A 79 8.65 5.38 -5.65
C GLU A 79 9.27 4.06 -6.13
N LEU A 80 8.55 2.93 -6.03
CA LEU A 80 9.04 1.62 -6.49
C LEU A 80 9.18 1.56 -8.02
N ILE A 81 8.29 2.21 -8.78
CA ILE A 81 8.43 2.35 -10.25
C ILE A 81 9.61 3.24 -10.62
N ARG A 82 9.93 4.23 -9.78
CA ARG A 82 11.03 5.17 -10.02
C ARG A 82 12.40 4.57 -9.71
N GLU A 83 12.47 3.65 -8.74
CA GLU A 83 13.73 3.07 -8.24
C GLU A 83 14.05 1.69 -8.82
N ASN A 84 13.09 1.02 -9.49
CA ASN A 84 13.34 -0.13 -10.38
C ASN A 84 13.67 0.33 -11.81
#